data_AF-A0A348V9B1-F1
#
_entry.id   AF-A0A348V9B1-F1
#
_cell.length_a   1.000
_cell.length_b   1.000
_cell.length_c   1.000
_cell.angle_alpha   90.00
_cell.angle_beta   90.00
_cell.angle_gamma   90.00
#
_symmetry.space_group_name_H-M   'P 1'
#
loop_
_entity.id
_entity.type
_entity.pdbx_description
1 polymer ?
#
loop_
_entity_poly.entity_id
_entity_poly.type
_entity_poly.pdbx_seq_one_letter_code
_entity_poly.pdbx_strand_id
1 'polypeptide(L)'
;DENSSLKRRDLKTVEARDAIPATANQVLQGITRAALQTTSFMSAASFQETTKVLNDAAINGKTDTLDGLKENVICGHLIPAGTGQREFDKLVVGSRDDFEKLSANKRSNLFQEAAVEE
;
A
#
# COMPACT_ATOMS: atom_id res chain seq x y z
N ASP A 1 -23.00 -7.30 -1.83
CA ASP A 1 -23.07 -8.43 -2.77
C ASP A 1 -22.79 -8.06 -4.21
N GLU A 2 -21.54 -8.25 -4.65
CA GLU A 2 -21.17 -8.12 -6.06
C GLU A 2 -22.04 -9.02 -6.96
N ASN A 3 -22.31 -10.25 -6.53
CA ASN A 3 -23.18 -11.19 -7.26
C ASN A 3 -24.62 -10.70 -7.42
N SER A 4 -25.14 -9.91 -6.47
CA SER A 4 -26.47 -9.29 -6.60
C SER A 4 -26.47 -8.16 -7.65
N SER A 5 -25.37 -7.41 -7.74
CA SER A 5 -25.19 -6.35 -8.73
C SER A 5 -24.96 -6.88 -10.15
N LEU A 6 -24.34 -8.06 -10.28
CA LEU A 6 -24.11 -8.75 -11.55
C LEU A 6 -25.41 -9.33 -12.11
N LYS A 7 -26.24 -9.94 -11.25
CA LYS A 7 -27.59 -10.42 -11.61
C LYS A 7 -28.52 -9.29 -12.07
N ARG A 8 -28.44 -8.10 -11.47
CA ARG A 8 -29.25 -6.93 -11.88
C ARG A 8 -28.82 -6.31 -13.21
N ARG A 9 -27.60 -6.60 -13.66
CA ARG A 9 -27.00 -6.04 -14.87
C ARG A 9 -26.87 -7.10 -15.99
N ASP A 10 -27.56 -8.24 -15.87
CA ASP A 10 -27.51 -9.39 -16.79
C ASP A 10 -26.10 -9.90 -17.12
N LEU A 11 -25.15 -9.73 -16.19
CA LEU A 11 -23.78 -10.24 -16.34
C LEU A 11 -23.61 -11.60 -15.68
N LYS A 12 -22.66 -12.38 -16.21
CA LYS A 12 -22.31 -13.69 -15.69
C LYS A 12 -21.83 -13.58 -14.23
N THR A 13 -22.42 -14.38 -13.36
CA THR A 13 -22.02 -14.46 -11.95
C THR A 13 -20.63 -15.06 -11.81
N VAL A 14 -19.91 -14.64 -10.77
CA VAL A 14 -18.58 -15.19 -10.48
C VAL A 14 -18.74 -16.62 -9.97
N GLU A 15 -18.22 -17.57 -10.72
CA GLU A 15 -18.13 -18.98 -10.33
C GLU A 15 -16.78 -19.21 -9.65
N ALA A 16 -16.80 -19.58 -8.38
CA ALA A 16 -15.61 -20.03 -7.66
C ALA A 16 -15.47 -21.55 -7.81
N ARG A 17 -14.26 -22.02 -8.11
CA ARG A 17 -13.92 -23.45 -8.04
C ARG A 17 -13.78 -23.86 -6.58
N ASP A 18 -14.22 -25.08 -6.25
CA ASP A 18 -13.86 -25.69 -4.98
C ASP A 18 -12.34 -25.86 -4.91
N ALA A 19 -11.71 -25.25 -3.91
CA ALA A 19 -10.27 -25.26 -3.74
C ALA A 19 -9.90 -25.95 -2.43
N ILE A 20 -8.87 -26.78 -2.47
CA ILE A 20 -8.28 -27.38 -1.27
C ILE A 20 -7.50 -26.27 -0.54
N PRO A 21 -7.73 -26.04 0.76
CA PRO A 21 -7.02 -25.01 1.51
C PRO A 21 -5.52 -25.33 1.57
N ALA A 22 -4.68 -24.29 1.45
CA ALA A 22 -3.24 -24.43 1.57
C ALA A 22 -2.85 -24.78 3.02
N THR A 23 -2.03 -25.81 3.20
CA THR A 23 -1.40 -26.15 4.49
C THR A 23 -0.01 -25.54 4.57
N ALA A 24 0.36 -24.94 5.70
CA ALA A 24 1.67 -24.33 5.91
C ALA A 24 2.30 -24.82 7.21
N ASN A 25 3.64 -24.87 7.24
CA ASN A 25 4.45 -25.16 8.43
C ASN A 25 5.40 -23.99 8.70
N GLN A 26 5.65 -23.69 9.97
CA GLN A 26 6.63 -22.66 10.33
C GLN A 26 8.06 -23.18 10.11
N VAL A 27 8.89 -22.36 9.46
CA VAL A 27 10.31 -22.67 9.20
C VAL A 27 11.19 -21.66 9.91
N LEU A 28 12.09 -22.14 10.77
CA LEU A 28 13.10 -21.29 11.39
C LEU A 28 14.21 -20.98 10.37
N GLN A 29 14.50 -19.70 10.18
CA GLN A 29 15.56 -19.24 9.30
C GLN A 29 16.56 -18.37 10.05
N GLY A 30 17.84 -18.45 9.66
CA GLY A 30 18.86 -17.53 10.15
C GLY A 30 18.68 -16.12 9.59
N ILE A 31 19.16 -15.11 10.31
CA ILE A 31 18.97 -13.68 9.97
C ILE A 31 19.46 -13.33 8.56
N THR A 32 20.57 -13.91 8.10
CA THR A 32 21.13 -13.67 6.76
C THR A 32 20.19 -14.18 5.67
N ARG A 33 19.63 -15.38 5.85
CA ARG A 33 18.72 -15.98 4.87
C ARG A 33 17.37 -15.27 4.84
N ALA A 34 16.87 -14.90 6.02
CA ALA A 34 15.64 -14.12 6.14
C ALA A 34 15.76 -12.74 5.47
N ALA A 35 16.91 -12.06 5.62
CA ALA A 35 17.16 -10.74 5.02
C ALA A 35 17.21 -10.79 3.47
N LEU A 36 17.75 -11.86 2.89
CA LEU A 36 17.78 -12.06 1.43
C LEU A 36 16.40 -12.38 0.83
N GLN A 37 15.45 -12.87 1.64
CA GLN A 37 14.09 -13.21 1.21
C GLN A 37 13.08 -12.07 1.41
N THR A 38 13.57 -10.84 1.58
CA THR A 38 12.70 -9.65 1.65
C THR A 38 11.97 -9.41 0.32
N THR A 39 10.81 -8.77 0.40
CA THR A 39 9.96 -8.51 -0.77
C THR A 39 10.57 -7.47 -1.72
N SER A 40 11.21 -6.44 -1.16
CA SER A 40 11.96 -5.44 -1.92
C SER A 40 13.28 -6.03 -2.42
N PHE A 41 13.44 -6.09 -3.73
CA PHE A 41 14.70 -6.53 -4.33
C PHE A 41 15.79 -5.47 -4.15
N MET A 42 15.45 -4.17 -4.06
CA MET A 42 16.43 -3.12 -3.80
C MET A 42 17.02 -3.26 -2.39
N SER A 43 16.17 -3.50 -1.39
CA SER A 43 16.59 -3.76 -0.02
C SER A 43 17.37 -5.07 0.13
N ALA A 44 16.98 -6.13 -0.59
CA ALA A 44 17.71 -7.40 -0.60
C ALA A 44 19.10 -7.27 -1.25
N ALA A 45 19.16 -6.62 -2.42
CA ALA A 45 20.39 -6.45 -3.19
C ALA A 45 21.43 -5.58 -2.49
N SER A 46 21.00 -4.67 -1.60
CA SER A 46 21.87 -3.80 -0.82
C SER A 46 22.53 -4.52 0.38
N PHE A 47 22.07 -5.71 0.74
CA PHE A 47 22.63 -6.46 1.87
C PHE A 47 23.82 -7.33 1.44
N GLN A 48 23.57 -8.35 0.62
CA GLN A 48 24.57 -9.29 0.08
C GLN A 48 24.05 -9.89 -1.24
N GLU A 49 24.91 -10.66 -1.94
CA GLU A 49 24.54 -11.43 -3.14
C GLU A 49 23.87 -10.60 -4.27
N THR A 50 24.28 -9.33 -4.43
CA THR A 50 23.65 -8.33 -5.34
C THR A 50 23.37 -8.86 -6.74
N THR A 51 24.34 -9.52 -7.39
CA THR A 51 24.18 -10.03 -8.77
C THR A 51 23.08 -11.08 -8.87
N LYS A 52 22.95 -11.96 -7.87
CA LYS A 52 21.94 -13.01 -7.85
C LYS A 52 20.55 -12.41 -7.63
N VAL A 53 20.42 -11.49 -6.67
CA VAL A 53 19.14 -10.83 -6.37
C VAL A 53 18.63 -10.04 -7.57
N LEU A 54 19.50 -9.28 -8.25
CA LEU A 54 19.11 -8.50 -9.43
C LEU A 54 18.74 -9.39 -10.62
N ASN A 55 19.44 -10.50 -10.83
CA ASN A 55 19.11 -11.46 -11.88
C ASN A 55 17.73 -12.09 -11.65
N ASP A 56 17.48 -12.58 -10.43
CA ASP A 56 16.19 -13.17 -10.07
C ASP A 56 15.04 -12.15 -10.18
N ALA A 57 15.28 -10.89 -9.82
CA ALA A 57 14.31 -9.82 -9.96
C ALA A 57 14.00 -9.52 -11.44
N ALA A 58 15.03 -9.47 -12.29
CA ALA A 58 14.88 -9.23 -13.73
C ALA A 58 14.13 -10.35 -14.44
N ILE A 59 14.46 -11.63 -14.14
CA ILE A 59 13.79 -12.81 -14.72
C ILE A 59 12.31 -12.83 -14.34
N ASN A 60 11.98 -12.51 -13.09
CA ASN A 60 10.60 -12.51 -12.60
C ASN A 60 9.85 -11.20 -12.90
N GLY A 61 10.49 -10.19 -13.50
CA GLY A 61 9.88 -8.87 -13.74
C GLY A 61 9.38 -8.18 -12.47
N LYS A 62 10.09 -8.35 -11.34
CA LYS A 62 9.66 -7.78 -10.05
C LYS A 62 9.70 -6.26 -10.07
N THR A 63 8.67 -5.66 -9.50
CA THR A 63 8.59 -4.20 -9.25
C THR A 63 8.66 -3.95 -7.76
N ASP A 64 9.43 -2.94 -7.36
CA ASP A 64 9.58 -2.54 -5.96
C ASP A 64 8.56 -1.45 -5.61
N THR A 65 7.80 -1.63 -4.52
CA THR A 65 6.75 -0.68 -4.10
C THR A 65 7.25 0.41 -3.16
N LEU A 66 8.51 0.34 -2.71
CA LEU A 66 9.13 1.32 -1.83
C LEU A 66 8.39 1.52 -0.50
N ASP A 67 7.88 0.44 0.12
CA ASP A 67 7.16 0.53 1.39
C ASP A 67 8.08 0.33 2.62
N GLY A 68 9.34 -0.07 2.40
CA GLY A 68 10.32 -0.38 3.42
C GLY A 68 11.30 0.76 3.71
N LEU A 69 12.10 0.58 4.77
CA LEU A 69 13.05 1.60 5.21
C LEU A 69 14.23 1.76 4.24
N LYS A 70 14.89 0.66 3.86
CA LYS A 70 16.17 0.69 3.15
C LYS A 70 16.03 1.17 1.71
N GLU A 71 15.07 0.63 0.98
CA GLU A 71 14.70 1.07 -0.36
C GLU A 71 14.43 2.59 -0.45
N ASN A 72 13.68 3.17 0.50
CA ASN A 72 13.44 4.61 0.53
C ASN A 72 14.72 5.41 0.78
N VAL A 73 15.59 4.95 1.69
CA VAL A 73 16.91 5.58 1.93
C VAL A 73 17.78 5.54 0.67
N ILE A 74 17.80 4.41 -0.05
CA ILE A 74 18.59 4.25 -1.28
C ILE A 74 18.09 5.21 -2.38
N CYS A 75 16.77 5.33 -2.52
CA CYS A 75 16.15 6.21 -3.51
C CYS A 75 16.13 7.70 -3.10
N GLY A 76 16.47 8.03 -1.84
CA GLY A 76 16.42 9.40 -1.32
C GLY A 76 15.01 9.91 -0.99
N HIS A 77 14.04 9.02 -0.77
CA HIS A 77 12.71 9.36 -0.30
C HIS A 77 12.65 9.46 1.23
N LEU A 78 11.57 10.05 1.76
CA LEU A 78 11.29 9.99 3.19
C LEU A 78 11.09 8.54 3.63
N ILE A 79 11.72 8.16 4.73
CA ILE A 79 11.53 6.83 5.30
C ILE A 79 10.11 6.68 5.84
N PRO A 80 9.47 5.50 5.73
CA PRO A 80 8.11 5.24 6.22
C PRO A 80 8.07 5.06 7.75
N ALA A 81 8.78 5.90 8.48
CA ALA A 81 8.91 5.88 9.92
C ALA A 81 9.03 7.32 10.46
N GLY A 82 8.61 7.54 11.71
CA GLY A 82 8.58 8.87 12.30
C GLY A 82 7.71 9.84 11.49
N THR A 83 8.27 11.00 11.14
CA THR A 83 7.58 12.05 10.37
C THR A 83 7.32 11.68 8.91
N GLY A 84 7.98 10.65 8.37
CA GLY A 84 7.72 10.16 7.01
C GLY A 84 6.57 9.15 6.92
N GLN A 85 5.84 8.91 8.02
CA GLN A 85 4.59 8.16 7.95
C GLN A 85 3.51 8.94 7.20
N ARG A 86 2.66 8.23 6.46
CA ARG A 86 1.55 8.81 5.69
C ARG A 86 0.58 9.63 6.53
N GLU A 87 0.48 9.36 7.83
CA GLU A 87 -0.35 10.13 8.77
C GLU A 87 0.10 11.60 8.88
N PHE A 88 1.41 11.86 8.82
CA PHE A 88 1.98 13.20 8.98
C PHE A 88 2.15 13.95 7.66
N ASP A 89 2.03 13.27 6.51
CA ASP A 89 2.24 13.83 5.17
C ASP A 89 1.29 15.00 4.85
N LYS A 90 0.07 14.98 5.41
CA LYS A 90 -0.97 16.00 5.19
C LYS A 90 -1.33 16.79 6.44
N LEU A 91 -0.40 16.89 7.39
CA LEU A 91 -0.61 17.68 8.59
C LEU A 91 -0.65 19.17 8.25
N VAL A 92 -1.84 19.78 8.37
CA VAL A 92 -2.02 21.23 8.21
C VAL A 92 -2.06 21.87 9.59
N VAL A 93 -1.14 22.80 9.84
CA VAL A 93 -1.08 23.57 11.09
C VAL A 93 -1.61 24.98 10.80
N GLY A 94 -2.60 25.43 11.57
CA GLY A 94 -3.21 26.75 11.43
C GLY A 94 -3.76 27.27 12.76
N SER A 95 -4.20 28.52 12.79
CA SER A 95 -4.86 29.07 13.97
C SER A 95 -6.22 28.41 14.20
N ARG A 96 -6.69 28.41 15.46
CA ARG A 96 -7.99 27.80 15.79
C ARG A 96 -9.13 28.46 15.02
N ASP A 97 -9.03 29.77 14.83
CA ASP A 97 -10.02 30.58 14.10
C ASP A 97 -10.03 30.24 12.61
N ASP A 98 -8.87 29.95 12.00
CA ASP A 98 -8.79 29.54 10.59
C ASP A 98 -9.34 28.12 10.39
N PHE A 99 -9.12 27.22 11.35
CA PHE A 99 -9.68 25.87 11.32
C PHE A 99 -11.21 25.89 11.44
N GLU A 100 -11.78 26.75 12.30
CA GLU A 100 -13.23 26.94 12.43
C GLU A 100 -13.85 27.48 11.12
N LYS A 101 -13.20 28.47 10.47
CA LYS A 101 -13.64 29.00 9.17
C LYS A 101 -13.59 27.95 8.05
N LEU A 102 -12.50 27.19 7.97
CA LEU A 102 -12.34 26.09 7.00
C LEU A 102 -13.38 24.98 7.22
N SER A 103 -13.67 24.65 8.47
CA SER A 103 -14.66 23.63 8.84
C SER A 103 -16.10 24.08 8.53
N ALA A 104 -16.40 25.36 8.76
CA ALA A 104 -17.70 25.96 8.44
C ALA A 104 -17.96 26.00 6.91
N ASN A 105 -16.92 26.33 6.12
CA ASN A 105 -16.99 26.28 4.66
C ASN A 105 -17.11 24.86 4.12
N LYS A 106 -16.43 23.88 4.73
CA LYS A 106 -16.52 22.47 4.30
C LYS A 106 -17.91 21.88 4.54
N ARG A 107 -18.56 22.26 5.65
CA ARG A 107 -19.94 21.86 5.95
C ARG A 107 -20.94 22.46 4.96
N SER A 108 -20.86 23.76 4.71
CA SER A 108 -21.77 24.44 3.77
C SER A 108 -21.65 23.90 2.34
N ASN A 109 -20.42 23.66 1.86
CA ASN A 109 -20.22 23.07 0.53
C ASN A 109 -20.77 21.63 0.43
N LEU A 110 -20.63 20.81 1.49
CA LEU A 110 -21.19 19.45 1.53
C LEU A 110 -22.72 19.44 1.53
N PHE A 111 -23.35 20.41 2.22
CA PHE A 111 -24.81 20.59 2.20
C PHE A 111 -25.30 21.12 0.85
N GLN A 112 -24.49 21.92 0.15
CA GLN A 112 -24.85 22.50 -1.14
C GLN A 112 -24.70 21.50 -2.29
N GLU A 113 -23.70 20.62 -2.27
CA GLU A 113 -23.59 19.51 -3.23
C GLU A 113 -24.73 18.50 -3.08
N ALA A 114 -25.11 18.14 -1.84
CA ALA A 114 -26.23 17.24 -1.58
C ALA A 114 -27.61 17.82 -1.96
N ALA A 115 -27.76 19.15 -1.99
CA ALA A 115 -29.01 19.82 -2.37
C ALA A 115 -29.15 20.06 -3.90
N VAL A 116 -28.10 19.81 -4.68
CA VAL A 116 -28.09 19.99 -6.15
C VAL A 116 -28.33 18.64 -6.88
N GLU A 117 -28.26 17.52 -6.17
CA GLU A 117 -28.55 16.17 -6.69
C GLU A 117 -30.01 15.70 -6.53
N GLU A 118 -30.91 16.53 -5.99
CA GLU A 118 -32.38 16.36 -6.07
C GLU A 118 -32.98 17.21 -7.20
#